data_AF-A0A9C8AIQ1-F1
#
_entry.id   AF-A0A9C8AIQ1-F1
#
_cell.length_a   1.000
_cell.length_b   1.000
_cell.length_c   1.000
_cell.angle_alpha   90.00
_cell.angle_beta   90.00
_cell.angle_gamma   90.00
#
_symmetry.space_group_name_H-M   'P 1'
#
loop_
_entity.id
_entity.type
_entity.pdbx_description
1 polymer ?
#
loop_
_entity_poly.entity_id
_entity_poly.type
_entity_poly.pdbx_seq_one_letter_code
_entity_poly.pdbx_strand_id
1 'polypeptide(L)'
;AERILEVAKANPMHYALVRLLRHTSLRAGEILSIRWDRLDLEGGYTVLVGRGGQMRSVYFGQEVAEALKSYREILGDSPPERVFPFTYNSLYNLLRRLAKKAGVEGPFSPRAWRRL
;
A
#
# COMPACT_ATOMS: atom_id res chain seq x y z
N ALA A 1 -6.44 -13.42 0.91
CA ALA A 1 -5.74 -12.19 1.34
C ALA A 1 -5.24 -12.24 2.79
N GLU A 2 -6.05 -12.72 3.74
CA GLU A 2 -5.72 -12.65 5.19
C GLU A 2 -4.42 -13.32 5.60
N ARG A 3 -4.13 -14.51 5.09
CA ARG A 3 -2.84 -15.19 5.34
C ARG A 3 -1.62 -14.33 4.96
N ILE A 4 -1.71 -13.57 3.87
CA ILE A 4 -0.63 -12.68 3.43
C ILE A 4 -0.53 -11.46 4.35
N LEU A 5 -1.67 -10.94 4.82
CA LEU A 5 -1.71 -9.84 5.78
C LEU A 5 -1.05 -10.25 7.11
N GLU A 6 -1.32 -11.46 7.61
CA GLU A 6 -0.68 -11.99 8.82
C GLU A 6 0.84 -12.04 8.68
N VAL A 7 1.35 -12.52 7.54
CA VAL A 7 2.79 -12.52 7.27
C VAL A 7 3.36 -11.10 7.16
N ALA A 8 2.59 -10.16 6.60
CA ALA A 8 3.00 -8.78 6.41
C ALA A 8 3.10 -7.99 7.73
N LYS A 9 2.34 -8.36 8.79
CA LYS A 9 2.39 -7.72 10.13
C LYS A 9 3.79 -7.67 10.73
N ALA A 10 4.68 -8.59 10.35
CA ALA A 10 6.07 -8.61 10.81
C ALA A 10 6.90 -7.38 10.36
N ASN A 11 6.39 -6.55 9.44
CA ASN A 11 7.04 -5.32 9.01
C ASN A 11 5.97 -4.23 8.78
N PRO A 12 6.02 -3.08 9.51
CA PRO A 12 4.99 -2.04 9.42
C PRO A 12 4.72 -1.54 8.00
N MET A 13 5.76 -1.40 7.17
CA MET A 13 5.62 -0.97 5.78
C MET A 13 4.91 -2.03 4.93
N HIS A 14 5.26 -3.31 5.07
CA HIS A 14 4.57 -4.39 4.36
C HIS A 14 3.10 -4.46 4.78
N TYR A 15 2.83 -4.32 6.08
CA TYR A 15 1.48 -4.34 6.62
C TYR A 15 0.63 -3.20 6.06
N ALA A 16 1.15 -1.97 6.08
CA ALA A 16 0.48 -0.80 5.51
C ALA A 16 0.22 -0.96 4.00
N LEU A 17 1.20 -1.46 3.24
CA LEU A 17 1.07 -1.72 1.81
C LEU A 17 -0.05 -2.74 1.51
N VAL A 18 -0.06 -3.87 2.22
CA VAL A 18 -1.06 -4.93 1.99
C VAL A 18 -2.46 -4.48 2.45
N ARG A 19 -2.56 -3.74 3.56
CA ARG A 19 -3.82 -3.10 3.98
C ARG A 19 -4.36 -2.16 2.91
N LEU A 20 -3.53 -1.26 2.40
CA LEU A 20 -3.95 -0.31 1.36
C LEU A 20 -4.38 -1.02 0.07
N LEU A 21 -3.64 -2.04 -0.37
CA LEU A 21 -3.98 -2.88 -1.53
C LEU A 21 -5.33 -3.60 -1.37
N ARG A 22 -5.69 -4.01 -0.14
CA ARG A 22 -6.94 -4.71 0.15
C ARG A 22 -8.13 -3.75 0.18
N HIS A 23 -7.97 -2.58 0.79
CA HIS A 23 -9.06 -1.63 0.99
C HIS A 23 -9.30 -0.71 -0.22
N THR A 24 -8.32 -0.59 -1.11
CA THR A 24 -8.43 0.29 -2.27
C THR A 24 -8.32 -0.52 -3.57
N SER A 25 -8.99 -0.05 -4.62
CA SER A 25 -8.90 -0.68 -5.95
C SER A 25 -7.74 -0.14 -6.79
N LEU A 26 -6.73 0.45 -6.13
CA LEU A 26 -5.61 1.14 -6.79
C LEU A 26 -4.74 0.20 -7.62
N ARG A 27 -4.29 0.72 -8.75
CA ARG A 27 -3.26 0.06 -9.56
C ARG A 27 -1.91 0.23 -8.90
N ALA A 28 -0.98 -0.69 -9.17
CA ALA A 28 0.39 -0.61 -8.67
C ALA A 28 1.03 0.76 -8.94
N GLY A 29 0.89 1.31 -10.14
CA GLY A 29 1.42 2.65 -10.46
C GLY A 29 0.82 3.77 -9.61
N GLU A 30 -0.47 3.68 -9.29
CA GLU A 30 -1.13 4.66 -8.42
C GLU A 30 -0.60 4.54 -6.98
N ILE A 31 -0.47 3.32 -6.44
CA ILE A 31 0.12 3.08 -5.11
C ILE A 31 1.54 3.63 -5.03
N LEU A 32 2.34 3.38 -6.07
CA LEU A 32 3.72 3.86 -6.17
C LEU A 32 3.83 5.37 -6.43
N SER A 33 2.71 6.06 -6.66
CA SER A 33 2.65 7.52 -6.78
C SER A 33 2.16 8.21 -5.51
N ILE A 34 1.73 7.46 -4.48
CA ILE A 34 1.26 8.05 -3.22
C ILE A 34 2.43 8.72 -2.51
N ARG A 35 2.19 9.94 -2.03
CA ARG A 35 3.14 10.77 -1.31
C ARG A 35 2.59 11.11 0.08
N TRP A 36 3.49 11.28 1.04
CA TRP A 36 3.07 11.63 2.41
C TRP A 36 2.38 13.00 2.48
N ASP A 37 2.81 13.96 1.66
CA ASP A 37 2.24 15.32 1.59
C ASP A 37 0.85 15.38 0.93
N ARG A 38 0.37 14.27 0.37
CA ARG A 38 -0.97 14.14 -0.25
C ARG A 38 -1.86 13.15 0.49
N LEU A 39 -1.47 12.78 1.71
CA LEU A 39 -2.15 11.78 2.49
C LEU A 39 -2.71 12.42 3.75
N ASP A 40 -4.03 12.31 3.90
CA ASP A 40 -4.75 12.74 5.09
C ASP A 40 -5.12 11.50 5.89
N LEU A 41 -4.37 11.27 6.97
CA LEU A 41 -4.58 10.11 7.86
C LEU A 41 -5.80 10.30 8.76
N GLU A 42 -6.17 11.53 9.10
CA GLU A 42 -7.33 11.82 9.96
C GLU A 42 -8.63 11.71 9.15
N GLY A 43 -8.64 12.29 7.94
CA GLY A 43 -9.74 12.20 6.98
C GLY A 43 -9.82 10.86 6.24
N GLY A 44 -8.78 10.02 6.34
CA GLY A 44 -8.76 8.68 5.75
C GLY A 44 -8.74 8.70 4.22
N TYR A 45 -7.95 9.56 3.58
CA TYR A 45 -7.85 9.59 2.12
C TYR A 45 -6.48 10.03 1.60
N THR A 46 -6.24 9.76 0.32
CA THR A 46 -5.12 10.35 -0.42
C THR A 46 -5.58 10.93 -1.75
N VAL A 47 -4.93 11.98 -2.21
CA VAL A 47 -5.20 12.59 -3.51
C VAL A 47 -4.22 12.03 -4.54
N LEU A 48 -4.76 11.41 -5.59
CA LEU A 48 -3.99 10.90 -6.71
C LEU A 48 -4.09 11.83 -7.92
N VAL A 49 -2.97 11.94 -8.64
CA VAL A 49 -2.90 12.67 -9.92
C VAL A 49 -2.90 11.66 -11.06
N GLY A 50 -3.99 11.62 -11.81
CA GLY A 50 -4.16 10.78 -12.98
C GLY A 50 -3.56 11.37 -14.24
N ARG A 51 -3.83 10.71 -15.38
CA ARG A 51 -3.40 11.18 -16.69
C ARG A 51 -4.07 12.53 -17.00
N GLY A 52 -3.28 13.47 -17.53
CA GLY A 52 -3.77 14.81 -17.87
C GLY A 52 -3.96 15.73 -16.65
N GLY A 53 -3.39 15.39 -15.49
CA GLY A 53 -3.44 16.24 -14.29
C GLY A 53 -4.74 16.13 -13.50
N GLN A 54 -5.67 15.26 -13.91
CA GLN A 54 -6.94 15.05 -13.21
C GLN A 54 -6.70 14.49 -11.82
N MET A 55 -7.19 15.19 -10.80
CA MET A 55 -7.05 14.78 -9.41
C MET A 55 -8.29 14.00 -8.96
N ARG A 56 -8.08 12.95 -8.15
CA ARG A 56 -9.18 12.27 -7.45
C ARG A 56 -8.76 11.85 -6.05
N SER A 57 -9.69 11.97 -5.11
CA SER A 57 -9.52 11.42 -3.77
C SER A 57 -9.77 9.91 -3.77
N VAL A 58 -8.95 9.18 -3.03
CA VAL A 58 -9.12 7.75 -2.76
C VAL A 58 -9.16 7.56 -1.27
N TYR A 59 -10.34 7.20 -0.78
CA TYR A 59 -10.60 6.96 0.62
C TYR A 59 -10.12 5.58 1.05
N PHE A 60 -9.67 5.48 2.29
CA PHE A 60 -9.28 4.26 2.97
C PHE A 60 -9.79 4.31 4.41
N GLY A 61 -10.06 3.14 5.00
CA GLY A 61 -10.61 3.06 6.35
C GLY A 61 -9.57 3.34 7.44
N GLN A 62 -10.07 3.51 8.67
CA GLN A 62 -9.26 3.77 9.87
C GLN A 62 -8.12 2.75 10.05
N GLU A 63 -8.37 1.46 9.83
CA GLU A 63 -7.33 0.42 9.96
C GLU A 63 -6.14 0.63 9.01
N VAL A 64 -6.38 1.23 7.83
CA VAL A 64 -5.31 1.55 6.87
C VAL A 64 -4.56 2.79 7.33
N ALA A 65 -5.28 3.80 7.84
CA ALA A 65 -4.70 5.01 8.39
C ALA A 65 -3.75 4.68 9.57
N GLU A 66 -4.20 3.84 10.50
CA GLU A 66 -3.39 3.38 11.63
C GLU A 66 -2.13 2.64 11.16
N ALA A 67 -2.27 1.72 10.20
CA ALA A 67 -1.12 1.02 9.64
C ALA A 67 -0.11 1.96 8.96
N LEU A 68 -0.60 2.95 8.21
CA LEU A 68 0.24 3.97 7.58
C LEU A 68 0.91 4.89 8.60
N LYS A 69 0.21 5.22 9.69
CA LYS A 69 0.76 6.01 10.80
C LYS A 69 1.91 5.29 11.49
N SER A 70 1.72 4.02 11.88
CA SER A 70 2.80 3.22 12.47
C SER A 70 4.00 3.06 11.53
N TYR A 71 3.74 2.94 10.22
CA TYR A 71 4.82 2.96 9.23
C TYR A 71 5.51 4.34 9.16
N ARG A 72 4.77 5.45 9.19
CA ARG A 72 5.35 6.79 9.15
C ARG A 72 6.24 7.07 10.37
N GLU A 73 5.84 6.60 11.55
CA GLU A 73 6.58 6.76 12.80
C GLU A 73 7.96 6.10 12.73
N ILE A 74 8.08 4.89 12.16
CA ILE A 74 9.38 4.20 12.04
C ILE A 74 10.35 4.85 11.04
N LEU A 75 9.87 5.74 10.17
CA LEU A 75 10.72 6.48 9.22
C LEU A 75 11.46 7.66 9.89
N GLY A 76 11.10 8.03 11.12
CA GLY A 76 11.71 9.16 11.84
C GLY A 76 11.46 10.51 11.14
N ASP A 77 12.40 11.44 11.28
CA ASP A 77 12.19 12.84 10.88
C ASP A 77 12.32 13.10 9.38
N SER A 78 12.92 12.17 8.62
CA SER A 78 13.23 12.36 7.19
C SER A 78 12.66 11.21 6.35
N PRO A 79 11.33 11.14 6.17
CA PRO A 79 10.72 10.15 5.30
C PRO A 79 11.07 10.43 3.82
N PRO A 80 11.10 9.39 2.97
CA PRO A 80 11.10 9.61 1.52
C PRO A 80 9.83 10.34 1.08
N GLU A 81 9.87 11.04 -0.05
CA GLU A 81 8.71 11.76 -0.60
C GLU A 81 7.50 10.84 -0.86
N ARG A 82 7.77 9.66 -1.43
CA ARG A 82 6.75 8.64 -1.70
C ARG A 82 6.55 7.73 -0.50
N VAL A 83 5.29 7.38 -0.23
CA VAL A 83 4.93 6.44 0.85
C VAL A 83 5.63 5.10 0.67
N PHE A 84 5.55 4.56 -0.55
CA PHE A 84 6.22 3.32 -0.93
C PHE A 84 7.25 3.62 -2.04
N PRO A 85 8.53 3.82 -1.68
CA PRO A 85 9.59 4.17 -2.64
C PRO A 85 10.07 2.96 -3.44
N PHE A 86 9.14 2.19 -3.98
CA PHE A 86 9.41 0.99 -4.77
C PHE A 86 9.40 1.26 -6.26
N THR A 87 10.11 0.41 -6.99
CA THR A 87 9.84 0.20 -8.41
C THR A 87 8.69 -0.78 -8.56
N TYR A 88 8.10 -0.84 -9.76
CA TYR A 88 7.06 -1.83 -10.04
C TYR A 88 7.57 -3.27 -9.81
N ASN A 89 8.81 -3.56 -10.23
CA ASN A 89 9.40 -4.88 -10.06
C ASN A 89 9.67 -5.22 -8.59
N SER A 90 10.15 -4.27 -7.78
CA SER A 90 10.37 -4.54 -6.35
C SER A 90 9.06 -4.73 -5.58
N LEU A 91 8.01 -3.98 -5.94
CA LEU A 91 6.65 -4.22 -5.41
C LEU A 91 6.14 -5.61 -5.78
N TYR A 92 6.27 -6.01 -7.05
CA TYR A 92 5.85 -7.34 -7.50
C TYR A 92 6.60 -8.46 -6.76
N ASN A 93 7.92 -8.35 -6.65
CA ASN A 93 8.75 -9.34 -5.95
C ASN A 93 8.46 -9.38 -4.44
N LEU A 94 8.17 -8.24 -3.82
CA LEU A 94 7.71 -8.19 -2.43
C LEU A 94 6.41 -8.99 -2.26
N LEU A 95 5.39 -8.71 -3.05
CA LEU A 95 4.10 -9.41 -2.96
C LEU A 95 4.25 -10.91 -3.25
N ARG A 96 5.11 -11.28 -4.20
CA ARG A 96 5.45 -12.69 -4.48
C ARG A 96 6.05 -13.38 -3.24
N ARG A 97 7.00 -12.74 -2.57
CA ARG A 97 7.64 -13.30 -1.36
C ARG A 97 6.63 -13.43 -0.22
N LEU A 98 5.79 -12.42 0.00
CA LEU A 98 4.76 -12.47 1.04
C LEU A 98 3.75 -13.59 0.76
N ALA A 99 3.30 -13.75 -0.49
CA ALA A 99 2.41 -14.84 -0.88
C ALA A 99 3.04 -16.23 -0.67
N LYS A 100 4.30 -16.42 -1.09
CA LYS A 100 5.03 -17.67 -0.87
C LYS A 100 5.16 -17.99 0.62
N LYS A 101 5.52 -17.00 1.45
CA LYS A 101 5.65 -17.17 2.90
C LYS A 101 4.30 -17.46 3.58
N ALA A 102 3.20 -16.97 3.00
CA ALA A 102 1.84 -17.23 3.48
C ALA A 102 1.23 -18.55 2.96
N GLY A 103 1.97 -19.34 2.17
CA GLY A 103 1.47 -20.58 1.57
C GLY A 103 0.31 -20.36 0.60
N VAL A 104 0.24 -19.19 -0.06
CA VAL A 104 -0.80 -18.88 -1.03
C VAL A 104 -0.35 -19.27 -2.43
N GLU A 105 -0.93 -20.35 -2.95
CA GLU A 105 -0.80 -20.79 -4.33
C GLU A 105 -1.93 -20.14 -5.15
N GLY A 106 -1.61 -19.09 -5.92
CA GLY A 106 -2.60 -18.32 -6.67
C GLY A 106 -2.08 -16.96 -7.14
N PRO A 107 -2.89 -16.16 -7.85
CA PRO A 107 -2.44 -14.88 -8.38
C PRO A 107 -2.21 -13.87 -7.23
N PHE A 108 -0.95 -13.51 -7.01
CA PHE A 108 -0.50 -12.57 -5.96
C PHE A 108 -0.13 -11.18 -6.49
N SER A 109 -0.28 -10.95 -7.80
CA SER A 109 0.07 -9.67 -8.43
C SER A 109 -0.82 -8.53 -7.90
N PRO A 110 -0.37 -7.26 -7.91
CA PRO A 110 -1.21 -6.12 -7.52
C PRO A 110 -2.60 -6.11 -8.15
N ARG A 111 -2.72 -6.54 -9.41
CA ARG A 111 -4.01 -6.64 -10.10
C ARG A 111 -4.93 -7.72 -9.53
N ALA A 112 -4.37 -8.80 -8.98
CA ALA A 112 -5.09 -9.93 -8.43
C ALA A 112 -5.74 -9.61 -7.07
N TRP A 113 -5.13 -8.71 -6.30
CA TRP A 113 -5.70 -8.22 -5.03
C TRP A 113 -7.06 -7.54 -5.19
N ARG A 114 -7.43 -7.07 -6.40
CA ARG A 114 -8.78 -6.55 -6.67
C ARG A 114 -9.87 -7.63 -6.72
N ARG A 115 -9.50 -8.91 -6.81
CA ARG A 115 -10.41 -10.05 -6.97
C ARG A 115 -10.40 -11.01 -5.76
N LEU A 116 -9.63 -10.67 -4.72
CA LEU A 116 -9.44 -11.46 -3.50
C LEU A 116 -10.09 -10.76 -2.31
#